data_AF-A0A2M6UY66-F1
#
_entry.id   AF-A0A2M6UY66-F1
#
_cell.length_a   1.000
_cell.length_b   1.000
_cell.length_c   1.000
_cell.angle_alpha   90.00
_cell.angle_beta   90.00
_cell.angle_gamma   90.00
#
_symmetry.space_group_name_H-M   'P 1'
#
loop_
_entity.id
_entity.type
_entity.pdbx_description
1 polymer ?
#
loop_
_entity_poly.entity_id
_entity_poly.type
_entity_poly.pdbx_seq_one_letter_code
_entity_poly.pdbx_strand_id
1 'polypeptide(L)' 'MLQHPRASKCDDGVGLLLHKHKDGSVQWIYRYTLHKRRREMGVGTLRHVSFKKARELANQ' A
#
# COMPACT_ATOMS: atom_id res chain seq x y z
N MET A 1 10.19 -27.81 -3.20
CA MET A 1 9.23 -26.87 -3.82
C MET A 1 9.62 -25.46 -3.41
N LEU A 2 10.06 -24.63 -4.36
CA LEU A 2 10.35 -23.22 -4.08
C LEU A 2 9.01 -22.48 -3.97
N GLN A 3 8.65 -22.02 -2.77
CA GLN A 3 7.49 -21.16 -2.62
C GLN A 3 7.78 -19.83 -3.32
N HIS A 4 7.16 -19.60 -4.48
CA HIS A 4 7.20 -18.31 -5.12
C HIS A 4 6.50 -17.29 -4.20
N PRO A 5 7.10 -16.10 -3.96
CA PRO A 5 6.44 -15.07 -3.18
C PRO A 5 5.10 -14.72 -3.84
N ARG A 6 4.00 -14.98 -3.12
CA ARG A 6 2.65 -14.62 -3.57
C ARG A 6 2.43 -13.14 -3.29
N ALA A 7 1.89 -12.42 -4.28
CA ALA A 7 1.49 -11.04 -4.06
C ALA A 7 0.41 -10.97 -2.97
N SER A 8 0.52 -9.99 -2.07
CA SER A 8 -0.40 -9.85 -0.94
C SER A 8 -0.65 -8.38 -0.62
N LYS A 9 -1.88 -8.04 -0.22
CA LYS A 9 -2.24 -6.71 0.28
C LYS A 9 -2.62 -6.82 1.77
N CYS A 10 -2.00 -5.99 2.62
CA CYS A 10 -2.37 -5.85 4.04
C CYS A 10 -2.97 -4.45 4.26
N ASP A 11 -4.13 -4.35 4.89
CA ASP A 11 -4.85 -3.09 5.14
C ASP A 11 -4.62 -2.63 6.58
N ASP A 12 -4.42 -1.33 6.79
CA ASP A 12 -4.18 -0.70 8.09
C ASP A 12 -5.48 -0.20 8.77
N GLY A 13 -6.65 -0.46 8.19
CA GLY A 13 -7.96 -0.06 8.70
C GLY A 13 -8.36 1.40 8.41
N VAL A 14 -7.41 2.24 8.01
CA VAL A 14 -7.64 3.67 7.67
C VAL A 14 -7.50 3.95 6.17
N GLY A 15 -7.66 2.93 5.33
CA GLY A 15 -7.52 3.06 3.87
C GLY A 15 -6.07 3.05 3.37
N LEU A 16 -5.07 2.85 4.23
CA LEU A 16 -3.70 2.59 3.82
C LEU A 16 -3.47 1.09 3.65
N LEU A 17 -2.87 0.69 2.52
CA LEU A 17 -2.58 -0.69 2.18
C LEU A 17 -1.08 -0.90 1.89
N LEU A 18 -0.51 -1.98 2.40
CA LEU A 18 0.81 -2.47 2.03
C LEU A 18 0.67 -3.55 0.94
N HIS A 19 1.16 -3.28 -0.26
CA HIS A 19 1.15 -4.23 -1.36
C HIS A 19 2.55 -4.83 -1.55
N LYS A 20 2.66 -6.14 -1.33
CA LYS A 20 3.86 -6.94 -1.61
C LYS A 20 3.70 -7.57 -2.98
N HIS A 21 4.64 -7.29 -3.87
CA HIS A 21 4.67 -7.85 -5.23
C HIS A 21 5.44 -9.17 -5.26
N LYS A 22 5.29 -9.92 -6.36
CA LYS A 22 5.99 -11.19 -6.57
C LYS A 22 7.50 -11.04 -6.73
N ASP A 23 7.96 -9.86 -7.15
CA ASP A 23 9.39 -9.53 -7.27
C ASP A 23 10.03 -9.14 -5.92
N GLY A 24 9.26 -9.17 -4.82
CA GLY A 24 9.71 -8.78 -3.50
C GLY A 24 9.65 -7.28 -3.24
N SER A 25 9.26 -6.46 -4.23
CA SER A 25 9.02 -5.04 -4.02
C SER A 25 7.78 -4.83 -3.14
N VAL A 26 7.82 -3.79 -2.32
CA VAL A 26 6.74 -3.47 -1.40
C VAL A 26 6.41 -1.99 -1.50
N GLN A 27 5.13 -1.67 -1.67
CA GLN A 27 4.64 -0.30 -1.78
C GLN A 27 3.44 -0.03 -0.88
N TRP A 28 3.31 1.23 -0.46
CA TRP A 28 2.13 1.76 0.18
C TRP A 28 1.14 2.27 -0.87
N ILE A 29 -0.13 1.94 -0.67
CA ILE A 29 -1.25 2.37 -1.50
C ILE A 29 -2.29 3.01 -0.58
N TYR A 30 -2.67 4.26 -0.86
CA TYR A 30 -3.81 4.90 -0.21
C TYR A 30 -5.07 4.66 -1.04
N ARG A 31 -6.08 4.08 -0.41
CA ARG A 31 -7.40 3.84 -0.97
C ARG A 31 -8.38 4.85 -0.39
N TYR A 32 -9.03 5.59 -1.28
CA TYR A 32 -10.02 6.60 -0.93
C TYR A 32 -11.22 6.53 -1.89
N THR A 33 -12.30 7.22 -1.52
CA THR A 33 -13.50 7.35 -2.34
C THR A 33 -13.66 8.80 -2.77
N LEU A 34 -13.71 9.04 -4.07
CA LEU A 34 -13.97 10.36 -4.64
C LEU A 34 -15.15 10.25 -5.61
N HIS A 35 -16.17 11.08 -5.43
CA HIS A 35 -17.40 11.05 -6.24
C HIS A 35 -18.03 9.64 -6.34
N LYS A 36 -18.17 8.96 -5.19
CA LYS A 36 -18.69 7.58 -5.08
C LYS A 36 -17.88 6.51 -5.82
N ARG A 37 -16.67 6.85 -6.31
CA ARG A 37 -15.77 5.90 -6.98
C ARG A 37 -14.54 5.66 -6.12
N ARG A 38 -14.24 4.38 -5.91
CA ARG A 38 -13.02 3.95 -5.22
C ARG A 38 -11.80 4.20 -6.12
N ARG A 39 -10.74 4.75 -5.53
CA ARG A 39 -9.45 5.01 -6.18
C ARG A 39 -8.32 4.51 -5.30
N GLU A 40 -7.19 4.22 -5.94
CA GLU A 40 -5.94 3.80 -5.29
C GLU A 40 -4.82 4.75 -5.75
N MET A 41 -4.06 5.30 -4.82
CA MET A 41 -2.90 6.17 -5.06
C MET A 41 -1.66 5.55 -4.46
N GLY A 42 -0.57 5.44 -5.22
CA GLY A 42 0.72 5.02 -4.69
C GLY A 42 1.32 6.10 -3.80
N VAL A 43 1.63 5.76 -2.55
CA VAL A 43 2.26 6.68 -1.58
C VAL A 43 3.78 6.60 -1.65
N GLY A 44 4.32 5.42 -1.97
CA GLY A 44 5.76 5.20 -2.14
C GLY A 44 6.17 3.77 -1.78
N THR A 45 7.44 3.43 -2.05
CA THR A 45 7.98 2.11 -1.70
C THR A 45 8.34 2.04 -0.22
N LEU A 46 8.23 0.85 0.39
CA LEU A 46 8.56 0.61 1.80
C LEU A 46 10.01 0.99 2.14
N ARG A 47 10.92 0.92 1.16
CA ARG A 47 12.34 1.29 1.31
C ARG A 47 12.55 2.79 1.57
N HIS A 48 11.67 3.64 1.04
CA HIS A 48 11.82 5.10 1.11
C HIS A 48 10.75 5.75 2.00
N VAL A 49 9.59 5.12 2.16
CA VAL A 49 8.47 5.65 2.94
C VAL A 49 8.18 4.68 4.09
N SER A 50 8.49 5.13 5.31
CA SER A 50 8.16 4.39 6.52
C SER A 50 6.64 4.33 6.72
N PHE A 51 6.15 3.38 7.52
CA PHE A 51 4.73 3.27 7.84
C PHE A 51 4.14 4.56 8.42
N LYS A 52 4.84 5.17 9.40
CA LYS A 52 4.42 6.45 9.97
C LYS A 52 4.28 7.53 8.89
N LYS A 53 5.27 7.65 8.02
CA LYS A 53 5.24 8.65 6.95
C LYS A 53 4.12 8.38 5.93
N ALA A 54 3.87 7.12 5.62
CA ALA A 54 2.76 6.73 4.74
C ALA A 54 1.39 7.11 5.33
N ARG A 55 1.19 6.97 6.65
CA ARG A 55 -0.03 7.43 7.33
C ARG A 55 -0.18 8.94 7.29
N GLU A 56 0.89 9.69 7.53
CA GLU A 56 0.88 11.16 7.42
C GLU A 56 0.48 11.62 6.02
N LEU A 57 0.97 10.95 4.98
CA LEU A 57 0.65 11.26 3.59
C LEU A 57 -0.78 10.85 3.20
N ALA A 58 -1.34 9.82 3.83
CA ALA A 58 -2.70 9.34 3.59
C ALA A 58 -3.79 10.17 4.30
N ASN A 59 -3.42 10.97 5.29
CA ASN A 59 -4.33 11.83 6.07
C ASN A 59 -4.39 13.29 5.57
N GLN A 60 -3.93 13.56 4.36
CA GLN A 60 -4.05 14.89 3.70
C GLN A 60 -5.40 15.02 2.98
#